data_AF-A0A820PKC0-F1
#
_entry.id   AF-A0A820PKC0-F1
#
_cell.length_a   1.000
_cell.length_b   1.000
_cell.length_c   1.000
_cell.angle_alpha   90.00
_cell.angle_beta   90.00
_cell.angle_gamma   90.00
#
_symmetry.space_group_name_H-M   'P 1'
#
loop_
_entity.id
_entity.type
_entity.pdbx_description
1 polymer ?
#
loop_
_entity_poly.entity_id
_entity_poly.type
_entity_poly.pdbx_seq_one_letter_code
_entity_poly.pdbx_strand_id
1 'polypeptide(L)' 'TSHHALLGLNKALSIEGASYGITSNIICPSYTQANFSEQYNHIKTIADLVLFLCTDQARTITDQSIPWSNSI' A
#
# COMPACT_ATOMS: atom_id res chain seq x y z
N THR A 1 -4.17 15.72 -7.09
CA THR A 1 -5.55 15.61 -6.57
C THR A 1 -6.04 14.17 -6.48
N SER A 2 -5.75 13.29 -7.44
CA SER A 2 -6.18 11.88 -7.45
C SER A 2 -5.75 11.06 -6.21
N HIS A 3 -4.50 11.20 -5.76
CA HIS A 3 -4.00 10.47 -4.59
C HIS A 3 -4.81 10.76 -3.32
N HIS A 4 -5.18 12.02 -3.08
CA HIS A 4 -5.99 12.41 -1.91
C HIS A 4 -7.41 11.83 -1.97
N ALA A 5 -7.99 11.68 -3.17
CA ALA A 5 -9.29 11.04 -3.34
C ALA A 5 -9.23 9.55 -2.95
N LEU A 6 -8.15 8.86 -3.31
CA LEU A 6 -7.93 7.47 -2.92
C LEU A 6 -7.76 7.33 -1.40
N LEU A 7 -7.03 8.25 -0.74
CA LEU A 7 -6.93 8.24 0.73
C LEU A 7 -8.29 8.31 1.43
N GLY A 8 -9.17 9.21 0.97
CA GLY A 8 -10.53 9.32 1.50
C GLY A 8 -11.36 8.05 1.25
N LEU A 9 -11.25 7.48 0.05
CA LEU A 9 -11.93 6.23 -0.31
C LEU A 9 -11.46 5.05 0.55
N ASN A 10 -10.16 4.90 0.76
CA ASN A 10 -9.59 3.84 1.59
C ASN A 10 -10.10 3.90 3.03
N LYS A 11 -10.23 5.11 3.56
CA LYS A 11 -10.75 5.31 4.91
C LYS A 11 -12.21 4.90 5.03
N ALA A 12 -13.03 5.22 4.03
CA ALA A 12 -14.42 4.75 3.97
C ALA A 12 -14.49 3.21 3.88
N LEU A 13 -13.76 2.61 2.94
CA LEU A 13 -13.72 1.15 2.74
C LEU A 13 -13.18 0.40 3.96
N SER A 14 -12.19 0.95 4.66
CA SER A 14 -11.65 0.33 5.87
C SER A 14 -12.68 0.26 6.99
N ILE A 15 -13.59 1.23 7.10
CA ILE A 15 -14.62 1.25 8.14
C ILE A 15 -15.79 0.35 7.73
N GLU A 16 -16.23 0.44 6.47
CA GLU A 16 -17.32 -0.38 5.93
C GLU A 16 -16.96 -1.88 5.88
N GLY A 17 -15.71 -2.19 5.52
CA GLY A 17 -15.19 -3.55 5.43
C GLY A 17 -14.84 -4.19 6.77
N ALA A 18 -14.65 -3.40 7.83
CA ALA A 18 -14.20 -3.90 9.13
C ALA A 18 -15.14 -4.95 9.74
N SER A 19 -16.46 -4.77 9.60
CA SER A 19 -17.46 -5.72 10.10
C SER A 19 -17.41 -7.09 9.38
N TYR A 20 -16.80 -7.13 8.19
CA TYR A 20 -16.61 -8.34 7.40
C TYR A 20 -15.20 -8.92 7.51
N GLY A 21 -14.34 -8.34 8.37
CA GLY A 21 -12.94 -8.73 8.49
C GLY A 21 -12.08 -8.35 7.27
N ILE A 22 -12.55 -7.39 6.45
CA ILE A 22 -11.82 -6.90 5.28
C ILE A 22 -10.94 -5.72 5.70
N THR A 23 -9.64 -5.80 5.40
CA THR A 23 -8.70 -4.69 5.54
C THR A 23 -8.56 -3.92 4.23
N SER A 24 -8.42 -2.61 4.30
CA SER A 24 -8.18 -1.75 3.14
C SER A 24 -6.94 -0.90 3.40
N ASN A 25 -5.98 -0.97 2.48
CA ASN A 25 -4.74 -0.22 2.55
C ASN A 25 -4.39 0.37 1.19
N ILE A 26 -3.63 1.45 1.20
CA ILE A 26 -3.11 2.12 0.00
C ILE A 26 -1.58 2.13 0.05
N ILE A 27 -0.97 1.78 -1.08
CA ILE A 27 0.47 1.89 -1.30
C ILE A 27 0.72 2.98 -2.32
N CYS A 28 1.61 3.92 -1.98
CA CYS A 28 1.90 5.09 -2.81
C CYS A 28 3.38 5.10 -3.18
N PRO A 29 3.75 4.37 -4.24
CA PRO A 29 5.11 4.34 -4.71
C PRO A 29 5.47 5.65 -5.39
N SER A 30 6.56 6.27 -4.93
CA SER A 30 7.19 7.39 -5.61
C SER A 30 8.45 6.87 -6.30
N TYR A 31 8.37 6.65 -7.61
CA TYR A 31 9.52 6.27 -8.42
C TYR A 31 10.29 7.51 -8.86
N THR A 32 11.32 7.88 -8.13
CA THR A 32 12.29 8.90 -8.57
C THR A 32 13.48 8.20 -9.20
N GLN A 33 13.51 8.18 -10.54
CA GLN A 33 14.65 7.83 -11.40
C GLN A 33 15.51 6.66 -10.91
N ALA A 34 15.06 5.45 -11.25
CA ALA A 34 15.80 4.23 -11.03
C ALA A 34 16.22 3.65 -12.38
N ASN A 35 17.45 3.15 -12.47
CA ASN A 35 17.89 2.36 -13.62
C ASN A 35 16.99 1.11 -13.77
N PHE A 36 16.85 0.51 -14.96
CA PHE A 36 15.93 -0.62 -15.17
C PHE A 36 16.13 -1.77 -14.17
N SER A 37 17.37 -2.00 -13.73
CA SER A 37 17.73 -2.96 -12.68
C SER A 37 17.20 -2.59 -11.29
N GLU A 38 17.25 -1.31 -10.91
CA GLU A 38 16.75 -0.82 -9.62
C GLU A 38 15.22 -0.82 -9.60
N GLN A 39 14.57 -0.47 -10.72
CA GLN A 39 13.12 -0.53 -10.85
C GLN A 39 12.58 -1.96 -10.63
N TYR A 40 13.27 -2.98 -11.16
CA TYR A 40 12.89 -4.37 -10.97
C TYR A 40 12.91 -4.80 -9.49
N ASN A 41 13.93 -4.36 -8.74
CA ASN A 41 14.02 -4.61 -7.31
C ASN A 41 12.87 -3.93 -6.55
N HIS A 42 12.50 -2.70 -6.92
CA HIS A 42 11.38 -1.99 -6.29
C HIS A 42 10.03 -2.66 -6.55
N ILE A 43 9.80 -3.19 -7.75
CA ILE A 43 8.57 -3.93 -8.07
C ILE A 43 8.46 -5.18 -7.18
N LYS A 44 9.57 -5.90 -7.00
CA LYS A 44 9.60 -7.07 -6.11
C LYS A 44 9.24 -6.69 -4.67
N THR A 45 9.81 -5.61 -4.14
CA THR A 45 9.55 -5.24 -2.74
C THR A 45 8.10 -4.76 -2.52
N ILE A 46 7.50 -4.07 -3.49
CA ILE A 46 6.08 -3.74 -3.44
C ILE A 46 5.23 -5.01 -3.51
N ALA A 47 5.59 -5.97 -4.36
CA ALA A 47 4.89 -7.25 -4.43
C ALA A 47 4.97 -8.03 -3.11
N ASP A 48 6.13 -8.04 -2.45
CA ASP A 48 6.32 -8.67 -1.15
C ASP A 48 5.48 -7.98 -0.06
N LEU A 49 5.39 -6.64 -0.10
CA LEU A 49 4.53 -5.87 0.81
C LEU A 49 3.04 -6.16 0.56
N VAL A 50 2.59 -6.19 -0.69
CA VAL A 50 1.22 -6.55 -1.06
C VAL A 50 0.92 -7.97 -0.58
N LEU A 51 1.83 -8.92 -0.82
CA LEU A 51 1.68 -10.29 -0.37
C LEU A 51 1.54 -10.36 1.15
N PHE A 52 2.39 -9.64 1.89
CA PHE A 52 2.29 -9.54 3.35
C PHE A 52 0.94 -8.99 3.80
N LEU A 53 0.46 -7.91 3.19
CA LEU A 53 -0.84 -7.30 3.50
C LEU A 53 -2.02 -8.25 3.23
N CYS A 54 -1.86 -9.19 2.31
CA CYS A 54 -2.84 -10.25 2.04
C CYS A 54 -2.75 -11.45 2.99
N THR A 55 -1.80 -11.49 3.94
CA THR A 55 -1.70 -12.56 4.93
C THR A 55 -2.42 -12.25 6.23
N ASP A 56 -2.70 -13.29 7.01
CA ASP A 56 -3.26 -13.17 8.36
C ASP A 56 -2.37 -12.36 9.32
N GLN A 57 -1.07 -12.27 9.02
CA GLN A 57 -0.12 -11.47 9.83
C GLN A 57 -0.45 -9.97 9.77
N ALA A 58 -1.07 -9.52 8.68
CA ALA A 58 -1.46 -8.14 8.46
C ALA A 58 -2.94 -7.87 8.79
N ARG A 59 -3.65 -8.80 9.45
CA ARG A 59 -5.10 -8.67 9.74
C ARG A 59 -5.49 -7.41 10.51
N THR A 60 -4.55 -6.83 11.27
CA THR A 60 -4.77 -5.60 12.05
C THR A 60 -4.29 -4.35 11.34
N ILE A 61 -3.72 -4.48 10.15
CA ILE A 61 -3.15 -3.39 9.36
C ILE A 61 -4.22 -2.97 8.34
N THR A 62 -4.90 -1.87 8.63
CA THR A 62 -5.94 -1.28 7.80
C THR A 62 -5.91 0.24 7.92
N ASP A 63 -6.55 0.95 6.99
CA ASP A 63 -6.55 2.41 6.88
C ASP A 63 -5.15 3.03 6.72
N GLN A 64 -4.17 2.23 6.27
CA GLN A 64 -2.80 2.73 6.10
C GLN A 64 -2.60 3.31 4.69
N SER A 65 -1.99 4.49 4.66
CA SER A 65 -1.31 5.02 3.49
C SER A 65 0.18 4.78 3.68
N ILE A 66 0.75 3.86 2.92
CA ILE A 66 2.16 3.49 3.02
C ILE A 66 2.91 4.26 1.91
N PRO A 67 3.52 5.43 2.23
CA PRO A 67 4.39 6.12 1.30
C PRO A 67 5.66 5.30 1.11
N TRP A 68 5.98 4.99 -0.14
CA TRP A 68 7.26 4.37 -0.47
C TRP A 68 8.15 5.42 -1.11
N SER A 69 9.07 5.98 -0.33
CA SER A 69 10.16 6.83 -0.80
C SER A 69 11.49 6.20 -0.42
N ASN A 70 12.43 6.13 -1.36
CA ASN A 70 13.83 5.86 -1.02
C ASN A 70 14.33 7.04 -0.17
N SER A 71 14.41 6.84 1.14
CA SER A 71 15.33 7.58 2.01
C SER A 71 16.42 6.61 2.45
N ILE A 72 17.29 6.32 1.49
CA ILE A 72 18.70 5.97 1.67
C ILE A 72 19.50 6.89 0.76
#